data_AF-A0A842PI79-F1
#
_entry.id   AF-A0A842PI79-F1
#
_cell.length_a   1.000
_cell.length_b   1.000
_cell.length_c   1.000
_cell.angle_alpha   90.00
_cell.angle_beta   90.00
_cell.angle_gamma   90.00
#
_symmetry.space_group_name_H-M   'P 1'
#
loop_
_entity.id
_entity.type
_entity.pdbx_description
1 polymer ?
#
loop_
_entity_poly.entity_id
_entity_poly.type
_entity_poly.pdbx_seq_one_letter_code
_entity_poly.pdbx_strand_id
1 'polypeptide(L)'
;MFDMHETMNQFYKDYVRLNEEEKRKLAGYRDTNLKRLKFGLDKLGEENDTVYPYYQYYRNQGSYAMHTLNQHPENDYDIDIAIVFKKDDLLSSALDSRKRIADALKKGGGNFSKEPEARTNAVTVWYKEGYHIDFAIYREYENEYGITNVEHAGPEWTPRDPMEITNWFNQRVKDKSPSKEYGATVKPDQMRRIVRLLKMFTKSQYSWRLPGGLIVSVLVDECYQPNQHRDDVSLYNTMVAIRNRLLFNTEVRNPVDSQQLLTDKMKHKKRVERLRERLNFVIPKLDVLFENDCTESKARKAWNWVFNHTFWDEVIEETESASSETSPVTASIVQRMQDTKNEYVLTKPRSIQPLLGDISHQQQMPGIFRKRFKVRLDAFIYKVVGSSKKKFGGLNSDGRTIRNNFWLKFIANTNARPPYEVIWQVVNTGKHAESVGDKRGGFFQSITSNPLIHWEHSQYTGKHWIECFIVKDGVCVARSGRFYVNIYNPSFPHWL
;
A
#
# COMPACT_ATOMS: atom_id res chain seq x y z
N MET A 1 23.48 11.88 13.72
CA MET A 1 22.20 11.90 13.01
C MET A 1 21.30 12.96 13.63
N PHE A 2 20.83 13.93 12.83
CA PHE A 2 19.91 14.99 13.23
C PHE A 2 18.71 14.39 13.94
N ASP A 3 18.24 15.03 15.01
CA ASP A 3 17.17 14.49 15.85
C ASP A 3 15.79 14.70 15.23
N MET A 4 15.17 13.60 14.82
CA MET A 4 13.79 13.57 14.31
C MET A 4 12.91 12.65 15.15
N HIS A 5 13.31 12.29 16.39
CA HIS A 5 12.59 11.32 17.21
C HIS A 5 11.14 11.72 17.46
N GLU A 6 10.92 12.94 17.95
CA GLU A 6 9.57 13.43 18.27
C GLU A 6 8.73 13.61 17.00
N THR A 7 9.30 14.21 15.95
CA THR A 7 8.62 14.38 14.65
C THR A 7 8.23 13.03 14.02
N MET A 8 9.09 12.01 14.12
CA MET A 8 8.81 10.65 13.67
C MET A 8 7.69 10.00 14.52
N ASN A 9 7.69 10.20 15.83
CA ASN A 9 6.64 9.71 16.71
C ASN A 9 5.29 10.38 16.44
N GLN A 10 5.29 11.67 16.12
CA GLN A 10 4.09 12.38 15.72
C GLN A 10 3.54 11.83 14.39
N PHE A 11 4.39 11.68 13.37
CA PHE A 11 4.02 11.03 12.11
C PHE A 11 3.43 9.63 12.34
N TYR A 12 4.11 8.83 13.18
CA TYR A 12 3.68 7.49 13.54
C TYR A 12 2.30 7.48 14.20
N LYS A 13 2.06 8.40 15.14
CA LYS A 13 0.82 8.50 15.90
C LYS A 13 -0.36 8.90 15.02
N ASP A 14 -0.13 9.85 14.12
CA ASP A 14 -1.20 10.54 13.40
C ASP A 14 -1.52 9.91 12.05
N TYR A 15 -0.52 9.35 11.35
CA TYR A 15 -0.67 8.89 9.97
C TYR A 15 -0.31 7.42 9.75
N VAL A 16 0.35 6.77 10.70
CA VAL A 16 0.80 5.38 10.53
C VAL A 16 -0.07 4.41 11.33
N ARG A 17 -0.10 4.54 12.65
CA ARG A 17 -0.82 3.58 13.51
C ARG A 17 -2.33 3.82 13.42
N LEU A 18 -3.10 2.74 13.38
CA LEU A 18 -4.55 2.83 13.51
C LEU A 18 -4.95 3.28 14.93
N ASN A 19 -5.91 4.19 15.05
CA ASN A 19 -6.37 4.69 16.34
C ASN A 19 -7.33 3.70 17.04
N GLU A 20 -7.61 3.91 18.33
CA GLU A 20 -8.43 2.97 19.11
C GLU A 20 -9.90 2.95 18.70
N GLU A 21 -10.44 4.06 18.18
CA GLU A 21 -11.81 4.12 17.68
C GLU A 21 -11.97 3.26 16.41
N GLU A 22 -11.06 3.41 15.47
CA GLU A 22 -11.00 2.60 14.26
C GLU A 22 -10.80 1.11 14.58
N LYS A 23 -9.91 0.77 15.52
CA LYS A 23 -9.74 -0.63 15.97
C LYS A 23 -11.02 -1.21 16.56
N ARG A 24 -11.76 -0.44 17.35
CA ARG A 24 -13.07 -0.86 17.91
C ARG A 24 -14.11 -1.03 16.81
N LYS A 25 -14.13 -0.13 15.82
CA LYS A 25 -14.99 -0.23 14.65
C LYS A 25 -14.73 -1.52 13.87
N LEU A 26 -13.45 -1.83 13.60
CA LEU A 26 -13.03 -3.08 12.96
C LEU A 26 -13.43 -4.33 13.76
N ALA A 27 -13.29 -4.29 15.10
CA ALA A 27 -13.78 -5.36 15.98
C ALA A 27 -15.31 -5.54 15.87
N GLY A 28 -16.07 -4.44 15.84
CA GLY A 28 -17.52 -4.50 15.67
C GLY A 28 -17.95 -5.14 14.35
N TYR A 29 -17.20 -4.91 13.26
CA TYR A 29 -17.44 -5.58 11.98
C TYR A 29 -17.15 -7.07 12.03
N ARG A 30 -16.04 -7.49 12.66
CA ARG A 30 -15.78 -8.91 12.95
C ARG A 30 -16.96 -9.53 13.69
N ASP A 31 -17.35 -8.93 14.82
CA ASP A 31 -18.38 -9.50 15.71
C ASP A 31 -19.73 -9.61 15.01
N THR A 32 -20.05 -8.64 14.15
CA THR A 32 -21.24 -8.68 13.29
C THR A 32 -21.20 -9.85 12.32
N ASN A 33 -20.07 -10.11 11.65
CA ASN A 33 -19.96 -11.23 10.72
C ASN A 33 -19.92 -12.59 11.42
N LEU A 34 -19.36 -12.68 12.62
CA LEU A 34 -19.45 -13.89 13.44
C LEU A 34 -20.91 -14.23 13.80
N LYS A 35 -21.76 -13.22 14.06
CA LYS A 35 -23.21 -13.42 14.26
C LYS A 35 -23.91 -13.84 12.97
N ARG A 36 -23.58 -13.19 11.84
CA ARG A 36 -24.12 -13.55 10.52
C ARG A 36 -23.78 -14.97 10.13
N LEU A 37 -22.55 -15.43 10.42
CA LEU A 37 -22.15 -16.79 10.15
C LEU A 37 -23.04 -17.79 10.90
N LYS A 38 -23.27 -17.59 12.21
CA LYS A 38 -24.15 -18.47 13.01
C LYS A 38 -25.56 -18.51 12.44
N PHE A 39 -26.17 -17.34 12.25
CA PHE A 39 -27.51 -17.22 11.66
C PHE A 39 -27.60 -17.82 10.25
N GLY A 40 -26.54 -17.68 9.47
CA GLY A 40 -26.42 -18.25 8.14
C GLY A 40 -26.32 -19.77 8.12
N LEU A 41 -25.63 -20.36 9.09
CA LEU A 41 -25.58 -21.81 9.29
C LEU A 41 -26.94 -22.36 9.68
N ASP A 42 -27.70 -21.66 10.53
CA ASP A 42 -29.07 -22.05 10.89
C ASP A 42 -29.97 -22.10 9.65
N LYS A 43 -30.01 -21.01 8.88
CA LYS A 43 -30.80 -20.93 7.63
C LYS A 43 -30.42 -21.99 6.61
N LEU A 44 -29.13 -22.22 6.43
CA LEU A 44 -28.64 -23.23 5.50
C LEU A 44 -29.02 -24.65 5.99
N GLY A 45 -29.05 -24.86 7.31
CA GLY A 45 -29.52 -26.08 7.93
C GLY A 45 -31.01 -26.32 7.67
N GLU A 46 -31.84 -25.31 7.92
CA GLU A 46 -33.29 -25.33 7.65
C GLU A 46 -33.59 -25.67 6.18
N GLU A 47 -32.86 -25.08 5.22
CA GLU A 47 -33.03 -25.35 3.79
C GLU A 47 -32.64 -26.78 3.37
N ASN A 48 -31.67 -27.37 4.08
CA ASN A 48 -31.12 -28.69 3.76
C ASN A 48 -31.68 -29.80 4.66
N ASP A 49 -32.69 -29.50 5.48
CA ASP A 49 -33.27 -30.41 6.49
C ASP A 49 -32.17 -31.06 7.38
N THR A 50 -31.26 -30.22 7.87
CA THR A 50 -30.10 -30.67 8.66
C THR A 50 -29.69 -29.60 9.68
N VAL A 51 -28.81 -29.96 10.61
CA VAL A 51 -28.27 -29.03 11.60
C VAL A 51 -26.77 -28.88 11.38
N TYR A 52 -26.34 -27.66 11.08
CA TYR A 52 -24.91 -27.35 10.97
C TYR A 52 -24.37 -26.79 12.29
N PRO A 53 -23.38 -27.47 12.93
CA PRO A 53 -22.76 -26.97 14.15
C PRO A 53 -22.03 -25.64 13.94
N TYR A 54 -21.94 -24.86 15.01
CA TYR A 54 -21.15 -23.63 15.01
C TYR A 54 -19.67 -23.90 15.29
N TYR A 55 -18.83 -22.90 15.00
CA TYR A 55 -17.46 -22.89 15.49
C TYR A 55 -17.44 -22.93 17.03
N GLN A 56 -16.48 -23.64 17.61
CA GLN A 56 -16.25 -23.75 19.05
C GLN A 56 -15.74 -22.41 19.61
N TYR A 57 -14.75 -21.82 18.94
CA TYR A 57 -14.20 -20.53 19.28
C TYR A 57 -13.58 -19.84 18.06
N TYR A 58 -13.19 -18.58 18.24
CA TYR A 58 -12.46 -17.82 17.24
C TYR A 58 -11.21 -17.17 17.84
N ARG A 59 -10.26 -16.80 16.97
CA ARG A 59 -9.06 -16.04 17.31
C ARG A 59 -8.80 -14.99 16.24
N ASN A 60 -8.40 -13.78 16.64
CA ASN A 60 -7.88 -12.82 15.66
C ASN A 60 -6.48 -13.25 15.24
N GLN A 61 -6.15 -13.08 13.97
CA GLN A 61 -4.83 -13.36 13.41
C GLN A 61 -4.25 -12.12 12.73
N GLY A 62 -3.09 -12.32 12.11
CA GLY A 62 -2.51 -11.37 11.18
C GLY A 62 -2.21 -10.00 11.79
N SER A 63 -2.32 -8.97 10.97
CA SER A 63 -1.83 -7.64 11.36
C SER A 63 -2.68 -6.95 12.44
N TYR A 64 -3.95 -7.34 12.57
CA TYR A 64 -4.81 -6.87 13.64
C TYR A 64 -4.35 -7.42 15.00
N ALA A 65 -4.18 -8.75 15.12
CA ALA A 65 -3.74 -9.41 16.34
C ALA A 65 -2.29 -9.11 16.71
N MET A 66 -1.43 -8.94 15.71
CA MET A 66 -0.05 -8.46 15.89
C MET A 66 0.03 -6.95 16.16
N HIS A 67 -1.08 -6.21 16.26
CA HIS A 67 -1.06 -4.75 16.42
C HIS A 67 -0.08 -4.06 15.45
N THR A 68 -0.09 -4.45 14.17
CA THR A 68 0.73 -3.85 13.10
C THR A 68 -0.13 -3.32 11.95
N LEU A 69 -1.46 -3.36 12.04
CA LEU A 69 -2.33 -2.71 11.09
C LEU A 69 -2.04 -1.18 11.07
N ASN A 70 -1.86 -0.64 9.87
CA ASN A 70 -1.61 0.78 9.62
C ASN A 70 -2.87 1.44 9.06
N GLN A 71 -2.98 2.75 9.19
CA GLN A 71 -4.00 3.54 8.50
C GLN A 71 -3.89 3.37 6.98
N HIS A 72 -5.03 3.41 6.30
CA HIS A 72 -5.08 3.39 4.83
C HIS A 72 -6.06 4.46 4.33
N PRO A 73 -5.68 5.33 3.36
CA PRO A 73 -6.55 6.41 2.88
C PRO A 73 -7.91 5.94 2.31
N GLU A 74 -7.95 4.72 1.79
CA GLU A 74 -9.16 4.09 1.23
C GLU A 74 -9.83 3.10 2.20
N ASN A 75 -9.42 3.07 3.47
CA ASN A 75 -9.89 2.11 4.48
C ASN A 75 -9.78 0.62 4.05
N ASP A 76 -8.79 0.28 3.22
CA ASP A 76 -8.45 -1.08 2.79
C ASP A 76 -7.76 -1.82 3.95
N TYR A 77 -8.57 -2.20 4.94
CA TYR A 77 -8.13 -2.93 6.11
C TYR A 77 -8.40 -4.42 5.94
N ASP A 78 -7.39 -5.22 6.29
CA ASP A 78 -7.47 -6.68 6.30
C ASP A 78 -7.58 -7.18 7.74
N ILE A 79 -8.70 -7.82 8.06
CA ILE A 79 -8.91 -8.49 9.35
C ILE A 79 -8.94 -10.00 9.12
N ASP A 80 -7.86 -10.67 9.55
CA ASP A 80 -7.78 -12.12 9.56
C ASP A 80 -8.39 -12.69 10.86
N ILE A 81 -9.33 -13.63 10.72
CA ILE A 81 -9.96 -14.33 11.85
C ILE A 81 -9.87 -15.83 11.63
N ALA A 82 -9.30 -16.56 12.59
CA ALA A 82 -9.45 -18.00 12.68
C ALA A 82 -10.79 -18.35 13.33
N ILE A 83 -11.58 -19.18 12.66
CA ILE A 83 -12.76 -19.83 13.25
C ILE A 83 -12.50 -21.35 13.34
N VAL A 84 -12.62 -21.90 14.54
CA VAL A 84 -12.23 -23.29 14.83
C VAL A 84 -13.48 -24.13 15.10
N PHE A 85 -13.65 -25.20 14.34
CA PHE A 85 -14.73 -26.17 14.48
C PHE A 85 -14.19 -27.49 15.02
N LYS A 86 -15.05 -28.39 15.51
CA LYS A 86 -14.63 -29.79 15.64
C LYS A 86 -14.46 -30.38 14.24
N LYS A 87 -13.53 -31.32 14.10
CA LYS A 87 -13.25 -31.98 12.81
C LYS A 87 -14.50 -32.57 12.17
N ASP A 88 -15.35 -33.21 12.96
CA ASP A 88 -16.57 -33.89 12.47
C ASP A 88 -17.71 -32.91 12.13
N ASP A 89 -17.61 -31.65 12.53
CA ASP A 89 -18.57 -30.61 12.16
C ASP A 89 -18.34 -30.11 10.73
N LEU A 90 -17.16 -30.35 10.14
CA LEU A 90 -16.75 -29.88 8.82
C LEU A 90 -16.73 -31.00 7.77
N LEU A 91 -16.70 -30.62 6.49
CA LEU A 91 -16.57 -31.58 5.41
C LEU A 91 -15.12 -32.09 5.31
N SER A 92 -14.95 -33.31 4.80
CA SER A 92 -13.63 -33.90 4.54
C SER A 92 -12.79 -33.04 3.60
N SER A 93 -13.41 -32.40 2.61
CA SER A 93 -12.78 -31.45 1.70
C SER A 93 -12.60 -30.07 2.33
N ALA A 94 -11.36 -29.56 2.32
CA ALA A 94 -11.03 -28.23 2.82
C ALA A 94 -11.76 -27.14 2.00
N LEU A 95 -11.81 -27.30 0.68
CA LEU A 95 -12.51 -26.38 -0.21
C LEU A 95 -14.02 -26.36 0.07
N ASP A 96 -14.64 -27.52 0.22
CA ASP A 96 -16.11 -27.57 0.41
C ASP A 96 -16.51 -27.08 1.80
N SER A 97 -15.65 -27.27 2.81
CA SER A 97 -15.80 -26.60 4.10
C SER A 97 -15.76 -25.08 3.95
N ARG A 98 -14.82 -24.52 3.17
CA ARG A 98 -14.80 -23.07 2.87
C ARG A 98 -16.05 -22.62 2.11
N LYS A 99 -16.52 -23.38 1.12
CA LYS A 99 -17.74 -23.05 0.37
C LYS A 99 -18.96 -23.00 1.28
N ARG A 100 -19.16 -24.00 2.15
CA ARG A 100 -20.28 -24.01 3.10
C ARG A 100 -20.26 -22.79 4.01
N ILE A 101 -19.09 -22.37 4.48
CA ILE A 101 -18.95 -21.16 5.29
C ILE A 101 -19.23 -19.89 4.48
N ALA A 102 -18.81 -19.83 3.21
CA ALA A 102 -19.15 -18.72 2.30
C ALA A 102 -20.67 -18.65 2.05
N ASP A 103 -21.32 -19.79 1.81
CA ASP A 103 -22.76 -19.90 1.61
C ASP A 103 -23.52 -19.49 2.88
N ALA A 104 -23.06 -19.94 4.05
CA ALA A 104 -23.61 -19.51 5.34
C ALA A 104 -23.48 -17.99 5.52
N LEU A 105 -22.30 -17.40 5.29
CA LEU A 105 -22.12 -15.94 5.37
C LEU A 105 -23.04 -15.19 4.39
N LYS A 106 -23.26 -15.74 3.19
CA LYS A 106 -24.20 -15.19 2.21
C LYS A 106 -25.65 -15.25 2.71
N LYS A 107 -26.09 -16.39 3.26
CA LYS A 107 -27.44 -16.58 3.84
C LYS A 107 -27.69 -15.77 5.09
N GLY A 108 -26.64 -15.56 5.89
CA GLY A 108 -26.64 -14.69 7.06
C GLY A 108 -26.97 -13.23 6.72
N GLY A 109 -26.88 -12.86 5.44
CA GLY A 109 -27.24 -11.55 4.91
C GLY A 109 -26.18 -10.48 5.20
N GLY A 110 -26.46 -9.26 4.74
CA GLY A 110 -25.56 -8.11 4.87
C GLY A 110 -25.40 -7.34 3.56
N ASN A 111 -25.09 -6.06 3.66
CA ASN A 111 -24.85 -5.19 2.51
C ASN A 111 -23.41 -5.34 2.00
N PHE A 112 -23.02 -6.55 1.61
CA PHE A 112 -21.69 -6.81 1.07
C PHE A 112 -21.49 -6.09 -0.26
N SER A 113 -20.29 -5.58 -0.52
CA SER A 113 -19.94 -4.97 -1.81
C SER A 113 -19.75 -6.03 -2.90
N LYS A 114 -19.38 -7.24 -2.48
CA LYS A 114 -19.23 -8.45 -3.28
C LYS A 114 -19.68 -9.63 -2.42
N GLU A 115 -20.30 -10.64 -3.02
CA GLU A 115 -20.69 -11.85 -2.30
C GLU A 115 -19.48 -12.49 -1.60
N PRO A 116 -19.65 -13.07 -0.38
CA PRO A 116 -18.60 -13.82 0.28
C PRO A 116 -18.01 -14.91 -0.63
N GLU A 117 -16.69 -15.05 -0.65
CA GLU A 117 -16.00 -15.97 -1.57
C GLU A 117 -15.07 -16.91 -0.81
N ALA A 118 -15.16 -18.20 -1.11
CA ALA A 118 -14.19 -19.20 -0.68
C ALA A 118 -12.89 -19.08 -1.50
N ARG A 119 -11.91 -18.35 -0.98
CA ARG A 119 -10.57 -18.25 -1.56
C ARG A 119 -9.70 -19.42 -1.12
N THR A 120 -8.44 -19.47 -1.56
CA THR A 120 -7.54 -20.61 -1.31
C THR A 120 -7.32 -20.90 0.18
N ASN A 121 -7.25 -19.88 1.03
CA ASN A 121 -6.85 -20.02 2.43
C ASN A 121 -7.88 -19.48 3.44
N ALA A 122 -8.96 -18.87 2.95
CA ALA A 122 -9.95 -18.20 3.78
C ALA A 122 -11.25 -18.00 2.99
N VAL A 123 -12.32 -17.66 3.70
CA VAL A 123 -13.53 -17.07 3.12
C VAL A 123 -13.47 -15.56 3.33
N THR A 124 -13.49 -14.80 2.24
CA THR A 124 -13.38 -13.33 2.31
C THR A 124 -14.76 -12.68 2.23
N VAL A 125 -14.99 -11.68 3.08
CA VAL A 125 -16.16 -10.79 3.06
C VAL A 125 -15.71 -9.37 2.74
N TRP A 126 -16.34 -8.72 1.77
CA TRP A 126 -16.01 -7.35 1.35
C TRP A 126 -17.08 -6.34 1.72
N TYR A 127 -16.63 -5.16 2.15
CA TYR A 127 -17.48 -4.02 2.46
C TYR A 127 -17.30 -2.89 1.45
N LYS A 128 -18.31 -2.03 1.33
CA LYS A 128 -18.28 -0.89 0.39
C LYS A 128 -17.29 0.18 0.83
N GLU A 129 -17.07 0.26 2.13
CA GLU A 129 -16.19 1.21 2.79
C GLU A 129 -14.71 0.89 2.57
N GLY A 130 -14.36 -0.25 1.96
CA GLY A 130 -13.01 -0.58 1.51
C GLY A 130 -12.35 -1.75 2.25
N TYR A 131 -12.78 -2.07 3.46
CA TYR A 131 -12.19 -3.15 4.25
C TYR A 131 -12.74 -4.53 3.87
N HIS A 132 -11.95 -5.56 4.15
CA HIS A 132 -12.34 -6.96 4.01
C HIS A 132 -11.99 -7.75 5.28
N ILE A 133 -12.73 -8.84 5.47
CA ILE A 133 -12.57 -9.76 6.58
C ILE A 133 -12.34 -11.15 6.02
N ASP A 134 -11.21 -11.74 6.37
CA ASP A 134 -10.80 -13.08 5.95
C ASP A 134 -11.04 -14.08 7.08
N PHE A 135 -12.01 -14.98 6.89
CA PHE A 135 -12.29 -16.11 7.78
C PHE A 135 -11.44 -17.31 7.38
N ALA A 136 -10.31 -17.48 8.05
CA ALA A 136 -9.52 -18.71 7.98
C ALA A 136 -10.24 -19.80 8.79
N ILE A 137 -10.55 -20.90 8.13
CA ILE A 137 -11.32 -22.01 8.74
C ILE A 137 -10.35 -23.06 9.25
N TYR A 138 -10.53 -23.45 10.50
CA TYR A 138 -9.74 -24.47 11.16
C TYR A 138 -10.66 -25.55 11.70
N ARG A 139 -10.08 -26.73 11.89
CA ARG A 139 -10.69 -27.81 12.65
C ARG A 139 -9.74 -28.35 13.70
N GLU A 140 -10.31 -28.80 14.80
CA GLU A 140 -9.59 -29.46 15.89
C GLU A 140 -10.11 -30.87 16.13
N TYR A 141 -9.22 -31.74 16.57
CA TYR A 141 -9.52 -33.10 17.01
C TYR A 141 -8.44 -33.58 17.98
N GLU A 142 -8.81 -34.48 18.88
CA GLU A 142 -7.83 -35.20 19.69
C GLU A 142 -7.37 -36.45 18.94
N ASN A 143 -6.06 -36.70 18.96
CA ASN A 143 -5.52 -37.96 18.46
C ASN A 143 -5.64 -39.08 19.51
N GLU A 144 -5.20 -40.29 19.17
CA GLU A 144 -5.25 -41.47 20.05
C GLU A 144 -4.49 -41.29 21.38
N TYR A 145 -3.61 -40.28 21.47
CA TYR A 145 -2.82 -39.95 22.66
C TYR A 145 -3.43 -38.79 23.48
N GLY A 146 -4.64 -38.32 23.12
CA GLY A 146 -5.31 -37.18 23.79
C GLY A 146 -4.66 -35.82 23.47
N ILE A 147 -3.82 -35.74 22.44
CA ILE A 147 -3.19 -34.48 22.02
C ILE A 147 -4.13 -33.78 21.03
N THR A 148 -4.47 -32.52 21.33
CA THR A 148 -5.25 -31.67 20.42
C THR A 148 -4.42 -31.27 19.20
N ASN A 149 -4.88 -31.71 18.03
CA ASN A 149 -4.35 -31.30 16.74
C ASN A 149 -5.26 -30.25 16.11
N VAL A 150 -4.67 -29.22 15.48
CA VAL A 150 -5.41 -28.16 14.77
C VAL A 150 -4.94 -28.10 13.33
N GLU A 151 -5.89 -28.10 12.39
CA GLU A 151 -5.64 -28.06 10.95
C GLU A 151 -6.32 -26.86 10.31
N HIS A 152 -5.62 -26.21 9.38
CA HIS A 152 -6.13 -25.09 8.58
C HIS A 152 -6.66 -25.59 7.23
N ALA A 153 -7.81 -25.07 6.83
CA ALA A 153 -8.37 -25.26 5.50
C ALA A 153 -7.64 -24.37 4.47
N GLY A 154 -6.54 -24.87 3.92
CA GLY A 154 -5.83 -24.31 2.76
C GLY A 154 -6.19 -25.04 1.45
N PRO A 155 -5.28 -25.21 0.48
CA PRO A 155 -5.52 -26.10 -0.66
C PRO A 155 -6.01 -27.49 -0.21
N GLU A 156 -5.37 -28.02 0.83
CA GLU A 156 -5.82 -29.14 1.64
C GLU A 156 -5.82 -28.78 3.14
N TRP A 157 -6.28 -29.72 3.97
CA TRP A 157 -6.11 -29.64 5.42
C TRP A 157 -4.64 -29.82 5.79
N THR A 158 -4.07 -28.85 6.50
CA THR A 158 -2.67 -28.92 6.94
C THR A 158 -2.56 -28.54 8.41
N PRO A 159 -1.73 -29.24 9.22
CA PRO A 159 -1.49 -28.88 10.60
C PRO A 159 -0.99 -27.43 10.71
N ARG A 160 -1.68 -26.62 11.52
CA ARG A 160 -1.33 -25.22 11.73
C ARG A 160 -2.05 -24.65 12.96
N ASP A 161 -1.29 -24.19 13.93
CA ASP A 161 -1.85 -23.40 15.03
C ASP A 161 -2.19 -21.99 14.52
N PRO A 162 -3.43 -21.51 14.69
CA PRO A 162 -3.79 -20.16 14.31
C PRO A 162 -3.00 -19.06 15.05
N MET A 163 -2.43 -19.32 16.21
CA MET A 163 -1.78 -18.29 17.03
C MET A 163 -0.25 -18.27 16.92
N GLU A 164 0.37 -19.27 16.30
CA GLU A 164 1.83 -19.43 16.23
C GLU A 164 2.57 -18.16 15.78
N ILE A 165 2.21 -17.60 14.61
CA ILE A 165 2.84 -16.38 14.08
C ILE A 165 2.57 -15.17 14.98
N THR A 166 1.35 -15.04 15.51
CA THR A 166 0.98 -13.92 16.38
C THR A 166 1.76 -13.97 17.70
N ASN A 167 1.85 -15.14 18.31
CA ASN A 167 2.58 -15.38 19.55
C ASN A 167 4.07 -15.16 19.33
N TRP A 168 4.65 -15.74 18.28
CA TRP A 168 6.03 -15.46 17.87
C TRP A 168 6.28 -13.96 17.80
N PHE A 169 5.49 -13.23 17.00
CA PHE A 169 5.75 -11.81 16.79
C PHE A 169 5.66 -10.99 18.09
N ASN A 170 4.63 -11.24 18.90
CA ASN A 170 4.46 -10.54 20.17
C ASN A 170 5.59 -10.85 21.15
N GLN A 171 6.06 -12.10 21.18
CA GLN A 171 7.22 -12.48 21.97
C GLN A 171 8.49 -11.77 21.49
N ARG A 172 8.74 -11.70 20.17
CA ARG A 172 9.89 -10.96 19.62
C ARG A 172 9.85 -9.47 19.94
N VAL A 173 8.67 -8.85 19.88
CA VAL A 173 8.52 -7.45 20.30
C VAL A 173 8.90 -7.27 21.77
N LYS A 174 8.44 -8.16 22.65
CA LYS A 174 8.75 -8.14 24.08
C LYS A 174 10.25 -8.34 24.33
N ASP A 175 10.84 -9.33 23.68
CA ASP A 175 12.23 -9.74 23.92
C ASP A 175 13.25 -8.73 23.39
N LYS A 176 12.93 -8.08 22.26
CA LYS A 176 13.90 -7.24 21.55
C LYS A 176 13.73 -5.75 21.78
N SER A 177 12.52 -5.29 22.12
CA SER A 177 12.31 -3.85 22.29
C SER A 177 13.04 -3.34 23.55
N PRO A 178 13.63 -2.15 23.51
CA PRO A 178 14.17 -1.49 24.69
C PRO A 178 13.12 -1.39 25.82
N SER A 179 13.55 -1.59 27.05
CA SER A 179 12.70 -1.48 28.24
C SER A 179 13.28 -0.46 29.22
N LYS A 180 12.38 0.17 29.99
CA LYS A 180 12.77 1.15 31.03
C LYS A 180 13.67 0.55 32.11
N GLU A 181 13.54 -0.75 32.36
CA GLU A 181 14.39 -1.50 33.29
C GLU A 181 15.88 -1.42 32.91
N TYR A 182 16.17 -1.31 31.61
CA TYR A 182 17.52 -1.18 31.07
C TYR A 182 17.83 0.25 30.58
N GLY A 183 17.16 1.27 31.15
CA GLY A 183 17.47 2.68 30.88
C GLY A 183 16.86 3.26 29.60
N ALA A 184 15.94 2.55 28.93
CA ALA A 184 15.26 3.08 27.75
C ALA A 184 14.40 4.30 28.10
N THR A 185 14.52 5.37 27.30
CA THR A 185 13.61 6.52 27.34
C THR A 185 12.54 6.43 26.25
N VAL A 186 12.75 5.64 25.19
CA VAL A 186 11.72 5.36 24.19
C VAL A 186 10.52 4.64 24.77
N LYS A 187 9.36 4.83 24.14
CA LYS A 187 8.13 4.11 24.51
C LYS A 187 8.29 2.60 24.31
N PRO A 188 7.60 1.74 25.09
CA PRO A 188 7.62 0.28 24.92
C PRO A 188 7.21 -0.15 23.51
N ASP A 189 7.61 -1.35 23.09
CA ASP A 189 7.31 -1.93 21.76
C ASP A 189 7.95 -1.18 20.57
N GLN A 190 9.18 -0.69 20.71
CA GLN A 190 9.90 -0.02 19.60
C GLN A 190 9.95 -0.90 18.34
N MET A 191 10.25 -2.19 18.46
CA MET A 191 10.27 -3.10 17.31
C MET A 191 8.95 -3.08 16.53
N ARG A 192 7.81 -3.05 17.23
CA ARG A 192 6.48 -2.98 16.61
C ARG A 192 6.26 -1.67 15.86
N ARG A 193 6.76 -0.55 16.41
CA ARG A 193 6.73 0.75 15.72
C ARG A 193 7.59 0.74 14.46
N ILE A 194 8.78 0.15 14.52
CA ILE A 194 9.66 0.00 13.35
C ILE A 194 9.00 -0.86 12.27
N VAL A 195 8.35 -1.97 12.63
CA VAL A 195 7.55 -2.77 11.67
C VAL A 195 6.47 -1.93 11.00
N ARG A 196 5.70 -1.15 11.76
CA ARG A 196 4.64 -0.29 11.20
C ARG A 196 5.22 0.79 10.28
N LEU A 197 6.32 1.44 10.65
CA LEU A 197 6.98 2.44 9.83
C LEU A 197 7.53 1.83 8.52
N LEU A 198 8.14 0.64 8.58
CA LEU A 198 8.57 -0.06 7.37
C LEU A 198 7.40 -0.54 6.51
N LYS A 199 6.29 -0.96 7.12
CA LYS A 199 5.05 -1.24 6.37
C LYS A 199 4.54 0.03 5.67
N MET A 200 4.58 1.18 6.33
CA MET A 200 4.23 2.48 5.72
C MET A 200 5.15 2.79 4.54
N PHE A 201 6.47 2.62 4.71
CA PHE A 201 7.42 2.73 3.61
C PHE A 201 7.07 1.80 2.43
N THR A 202 6.72 0.54 2.67
CA THR A 202 6.36 -0.37 1.56
C THR A 202 5.11 0.05 0.77
N LYS A 203 4.34 0.99 1.31
CA LYS A 203 3.08 1.50 0.76
C LYS A 203 3.13 3.00 0.42
N SER A 204 4.27 3.67 0.62
CA SER A 204 4.42 5.11 0.42
C SER A 204 4.23 5.55 -1.03
N GLN A 205 4.36 4.62 -1.97
CA GLN A 205 4.10 4.84 -3.39
C GLN A 205 3.07 3.85 -3.91
N TYR A 206 2.00 4.38 -4.51
CA TYR A 206 0.86 3.58 -4.97
C TYR A 206 1.24 2.55 -6.06
N SER A 207 2.22 2.87 -6.91
CA SER A 207 2.71 1.98 -7.97
C SER A 207 3.54 0.82 -7.43
N TRP A 208 4.06 0.92 -6.21
CA TRP A 208 4.97 -0.07 -5.67
C TRP A 208 4.28 -1.41 -5.43
N ARG A 209 5.02 -2.47 -5.73
CA ARG A 209 4.64 -3.86 -5.49
C ARG A 209 5.77 -4.48 -4.67
N LEU A 210 5.73 -4.19 -3.37
CA LEU A 210 6.68 -4.62 -2.36
C LEU A 210 6.11 -5.78 -1.51
N PRO A 211 6.90 -6.39 -0.61
CA PRO A 211 6.47 -7.55 0.18
C PRO A 211 5.29 -7.23 1.10
N GLY A 212 4.53 -8.26 1.44
CA GLY A 212 3.42 -8.13 2.40
C GLY A 212 3.91 -7.99 3.84
N GLY A 213 2.98 -7.68 4.75
CA GLY A 213 3.29 -7.37 6.14
C GLY A 213 4.04 -8.47 6.90
N LEU A 214 3.75 -9.75 6.63
CA LEU A 214 4.48 -10.86 7.27
C LEU A 214 5.96 -10.88 6.90
N ILE A 215 6.29 -10.81 5.60
CA ILE A 215 7.69 -10.76 5.13
C ILE A 215 8.42 -9.55 5.73
N VAL A 216 7.77 -8.38 5.76
CA VAL A 216 8.34 -7.18 6.39
C VAL A 216 8.60 -7.41 7.89
N SER A 217 7.67 -8.06 8.60
CA SER A 217 7.81 -8.33 10.04
C SER A 217 8.97 -9.30 10.32
N VAL A 218 9.16 -10.33 9.50
CA VAL A 218 10.28 -11.27 9.60
C VAL A 218 11.61 -10.57 9.31
N LEU A 219 11.69 -9.79 8.23
CA LEU A 219 12.91 -9.04 7.90
C LEU A 219 13.28 -8.05 9.01
N VAL A 220 12.29 -7.40 9.61
CA VAL A 220 12.54 -6.56 10.79
C VAL A 220 13.03 -7.42 11.94
N ASP A 221 12.39 -8.55 12.27
CA ASP A 221 12.91 -9.42 13.33
C ASP A 221 14.38 -9.81 13.11
N GLU A 222 14.73 -10.27 11.91
CA GLU A 222 16.09 -10.67 11.56
C GLU A 222 17.11 -9.51 11.71
N CYS A 223 16.71 -8.29 11.35
CA CYS A 223 17.63 -7.16 11.15
C CYS A 223 17.45 -6.01 12.16
N TYR A 224 16.56 -6.15 13.13
CA TYR A 224 16.16 -5.07 14.03
C TYR A 224 17.35 -4.50 14.80
N GLN A 225 17.52 -3.18 14.72
CA GLN A 225 18.55 -2.44 15.43
C GLN A 225 17.89 -1.54 16.49
N PRO A 226 17.81 -1.98 17.77
CA PRO A 226 17.18 -1.19 18.81
C PRO A 226 17.98 0.08 19.13
N ASN A 227 17.28 1.10 19.63
CA ASN A 227 17.92 2.28 20.20
C ASN A 227 17.17 2.71 21.47
N GLN A 228 17.91 2.89 22.57
CA GLN A 228 17.35 3.18 23.89
C GLN A 228 16.59 4.52 23.96
N HIS A 229 16.90 5.46 23.05
CA HIS A 229 16.43 6.84 23.15
C HIS A 229 15.70 7.34 21.90
N ARG A 230 15.90 6.70 20.74
CA ARG A 230 15.52 7.29 19.45
C ARG A 230 15.01 6.29 18.42
N ASP A 231 13.71 6.33 18.16
CA ASP A 231 13.02 5.53 17.13
C ASP A 231 13.46 5.84 15.69
N ASP A 232 13.81 7.09 15.38
CA ASP A 232 14.30 7.48 14.05
C ASP A 232 15.66 6.85 13.75
N VAL A 233 16.55 6.77 14.76
CA VAL A 233 17.83 6.04 14.67
C VAL A 233 17.59 4.55 14.49
N SER A 234 16.69 3.96 15.29
CA SER A 234 16.34 2.54 15.19
C SER A 234 15.76 2.20 13.81
N LEU A 235 14.92 3.07 13.26
CA LEU A 235 14.36 2.92 11.91
C LEU A 235 15.46 2.95 10.84
N TYR A 236 16.31 3.98 10.83
CA TYR A 236 17.39 4.12 9.86
C TYR A 236 18.32 2.90 9.90
N ASN A 237 18.79 2.53 11.09
CA ASN A 237 19.72 1.40 11.26
C ASN A 237 19.06 0.07 10.84
N THR A 238 17.78 -0.14 11.15
CA THR A 238 17.04 -1.33 10.72
C THR A 238 16.86 -1.35 9.19
N MET A 239 16.57 -0.21 8.56
CA MET A 239 16.50 -0.11 7.09
C MET A 239 17.83 -0.49 6.43
N VAL A 240 18.95 0.01 6.96
CA VAL A 240 20.31 -0.32 6.50
C VAL A 240 20.61 -1.80 6.67
N ALA A 241 20.29 -2.37 7.84
CA ALA A 241 20.50 -3.79 8.13
C ALA A 241 19.68 -4.69 7.19
N ILE A 242 18.40 -4.37 6.94
CA ILE A 242 17.55 -5.11 5.99
C ILE A 242 18.13 -5.03 4.57
N ARG A 243 18.51 -3.82 4.11
CA ARG A 243 19.14 -3.64 2.79
C ARG A 243 20.37 -4.53 2.65
N ASN A 244 21.26 -4.50 3.63
CA ASN A 244 22.49 -5.27 3.62
C ASN A 244 22.20 -6.77 3.61
N ARG A 245 21.31 -7.26 4.49
CA ARG A 245 20.85 -8.65 4.49
C ARG A 245 20.35 -9.07 3.11
N LEU A 246 19.52 -8.24 2.47
CA LEU A 246 18.94 -8.53 1.16
C LEU A 246 19.94 -8.45 -0.01
N LEU A 247 21.07 -7.76 0.15
CA LEU A 247 22.17 -7.83 -0.82
C LEU A 247 22.81 -9.21 -0.84
N PHE A 248 22.91 -9.88 0.31
CA PHE A 248 23.46 -11.24 0.43
C PHE A 248 22.44 -12.32 0.05
N ASN A 249 21.22 -12.24 0.58
CA ASN A 249 20.19 -13.25 0.34
C ASN A 249 18.79 -12.63 0.30
N THR A 250 17.99 -12.96 -0.72
CA THR A 250 16.60 -12.49 -0.86
C THR A 250 15.55 -13.50 -0.39
N GLU A 251 15.96 -14.68 0.06
CA GLU A 251 15.06 -15.69 0.62
C GLU A 251 14.61 -15.31 2.02
N VAL A 252 13.30 -15.39 2.30
CA VAL A 252 12.77 -15.16 3.65
C VAL A 252 12.01 -16.40 4.08
N ARG A 253 12.35 -16.94 5.25
CA ARG A 253 11.74 -18.16 5.80
C ARG A 253 10.60 -17.82 6.74
N ASN A 254 9.67 -18.77 6.89
CA ASN A 254 8.61 -18.65 7.87
C ASN A 254 9.25 -18.72 9.28
N PRO A 255 8.93 -17.79 10.18
CA PRO A 255 9.61 -17.70 11.48
C PRO A 255 9.23 -18.80 12.48
N VAL A 256 8.12 -19.51 12.26
CA VAL A 256 7.70 -20.63 13.12
C VAL A 256 7.99 -22.00 12.49
N ASP A 257 8.14 -22.04 11.16
CA ASP A 257 8.58 -23.23 10.43
C ASP A 257 9.66 -22.87 9.41
N SER A 258 10.92 -23.06 9.80
CA SER A 258 12.07 -22.71 8.97
C SER A 258 12.20 -23.52 7.67
N GLN A 259 11.47 -24.64 7.54
CA GLN A 259 11.45 -25.43 6.30
C GLN A 259 10.62 -24.74 5.21
N GLN A 260 9.68 -23.87 5.60
CA GLN A 260 8.82 -23.14 4.67
C GLN A 260 9.45 -21.80 4.25
N LEU A 261 9.52 -21.56 2.94
CA LEU A 261 9.92 -20.26 2.37
C LEU A 261 8.69 -19.37 2.18
N LEU A 262 8.74 -18.14 2.69
CA LEU A 262 7.76 -17.09 2.36
C LEU A 262 8.01 -16.48 0.96
N THR A 263 9.16 -16.79 0.37
CA THR A 263 9.59 -16.36 -0.96
C THR A 263 9.67 -17.51 -1.96
N ASP A 264 8.98 -18.61 -1.69
CA ASP A 264 8.86 -19.79 -2.56
C ASP A 264 8.37 -19.44 -3.99
N LYS A 265 7.42 -18.52 -4.09
CA LYS A 265 6.86 -18.05 -5.36
C LYS A 265 7.67 -16.91 -5.92
N MET A 266 7.91 -16.94 -7.23
CA MET A 266 8.61 -15.89 -7.98
C MET A 266 8.04 -14.49 -7.72
N LYS A 267 6.71 -14.37 -7.53
CA LYS A 267 6.04 -13.11 -7.17
C LYS A 267 6.57 -12.52 -5.85
N HIS A 268 6.80 -13.36 -4.83
CA HIS A 268 7.31 -12.94 -3.53
C HIS A 268 8.80 -12.61 -3.59
N LYS A 269 9.60 -13.44 -4.28
CA LYS A 269 11.02 -13.16 -4.53
C LYS A 269 11.23 -11.80 -5.20
N LYS A 270 10.54 -11.53 -6.31
CA LYS A 270 10.59 -10.23 -7.02
C LYS A 270 10.17 -9.05 -6.15
N ARG A 271 9.24 -9.26 -5.20
CA ARG A 271 8.82 -8.20 -4.27
C ARG A 271 9.94 -7.88 -3.29
N VAL A 272 10.65 -8.88 -2.78
CA VAL A 272 11.78 -8.70 -1.85
C VAL A 272 12.98 -8.05 -2.57
N GLU A 273 13.27 -8.46 -3.81
CA GLU A 273 14.29 -7.81 -4.65
C GLU A 273 14.00 -6.33 -4.86
N ARG A 274 12.74 -5.97 -5.16
CA ARG A 274 12.33 -4.56 -5.25
C ARG A 274 12.45 -3.83 -3.92
N LEU A 275 12.16 -4.48 -2.79
CA LEU A 275 12.33 -3.85 -1.47
C LEU A 275 13.80 -3.46 -1.26
N ARG A 276 14.73 -4.37 -1.57
CA ARG A 276 16.17 -4.09 -1.55
C ARG A 276 16.54 -2.92 -2.45
N GLU A 277 16.05 -2.90 -3.70
CA GLU A 277 16.30 -1.80 -4.65
C GLU A 277 15.78 -0.47 -4.13
N ARG A 278 14.58 -0.44 -3.53
CA ARG A 278 14.03 0.78 -2.94
C ARG A 278 14.82 1.24 -1.72
N LEU A 279 15.23 0.32 -0.85
CA LEU A 279 16.12 0.64 0.28
C LEU A 279 17.48 1.18 -0.20
N ASN A 280 18.11 0.55 -1.20
CA ASN A 280 19.33 1.04 -1.84
C ASN A 280 19.17 2.47 -2.36
N PHE A 281 18.00 2.82 -2.90
CA PHE A 281 17.74 4.13 -3.44
C PHE A 281 17.47 5.19 -2.35
N VAL A 282 16.66 4.88 -1.33
CA VAL A 282 16.24 5.90 -0.34
C VAL A 282 17.25 6.11 0.79
N ILE A 283 18.02 5.10 1.18
CA ILE A 283 18.97 5.24 2.30
C ILE A 283 20.01 6.35 2.05
N PRO A 284 20.64 6.47 0.86
CA PRO A 284 21.56 7.58 0.58
C PRO A 284 20.91 8.97 0.66
N LYS A 285 19.58 9.07 0.54
CA LYS A 285 18.87 10.36 0.72
C LYS A 285 18.84 10.79 2.18
N LEU A 286 19.11 9.88 3.12
CA LEU A 286 19.19 10.14 4.55
C LEU A 286 20.59 10.53 5.01
N ASP A 287 21.60 10.52 4.13
CA ASP A 287 22.98 10.88 4.47
C ASP A 287 23.07 12.32 4.99
N VAL A 288 22.21 13.22 4.49
CA VAL A 288 22.09 14.60 4.97
C VAL A 288 21.82 14.69 6.47
N LEU A 289 21.18 13.67 7.08
CA LEU A 289 20.95 13.64 8.52
C LEU A 289 22.26 13.56 9.32
N PHE A 290 23.37 13.20 8.72
CA PHE A 290 24.67 13.06 9.38
C PHE A 290 25.59 14.27 9.16
N GLU A 291 25.16 15.23 8.33
CA GLU A 291 25.91 16.47 8.08
C GLU A 291 25.79 17.43 9.26
N ASN A 292 26.88 18.14 9.58
CA ASN A 292 26.91 19.10 10.68
C ASN A 292 26.00 20.32 10.47
N ASP A 293 25.69 20.66 9.21
CA ASP A 293 24.80 21.75 8.82
C ASP A 293 23.38 21.25 8.45
N CYS A 294 23.01 20.03 8.89
CA CYS A 294 21.66 19.52 8.72
C CYS A 294 20.69 20.38 9.53
N THR A 295 19.66 20.91 8.86
CA THR A 295 18.55 21.62 9.49
C THR A 295 17.33 20.70 9.55
N GLU A 296 16.33 21.04 10.36
CA GLU A 296 15.08 20.27 10.40
C GLU A 296 14.41 20.20 9.02
N SER A 297 14.44 21.29 8.24
CA SER A 297 13.91 21.30 6.88
C SER A 297 14.64 20.29 5.96
N LYS A 298 15.97 20.19 6.06
CA LYS A 298 16.74 19.16 5.33
C LYS A 298 16.35 17.76 5.78
N ALA A 299 16.23 17.55 7.09
CA ALA A 299 15.87 16.26 7.67
C ALA A 299 14.45 15.80 7.29
N ARG A 300 13.46 16.71 7.31
CA ARG A 300 12.09 16.45 6.86
C ARG A 300 12.04 16.06 5.39
N LYS A 301 12.75 16.79 4.52
CA LYS A 301 12.89 16.45 3.09
C LYS A 301 13.52 15.06 2.89
N ALA A 302 14.51 14.71 3.70
CA ALA A 302 15.15 13.40 3.66
C ALA A 302 14.15 12.28 4.01
N TRP A 303 13.41 12.41 5.10
CA TRP A 303 12.36 11.45 5.48
C TRP A 303 11.18 11.42 4.51
N ASN A 304 10.90 12.53 3.81
CA ASN A 304 9.89 12.54 2.75
C ASN A 304 10.27 11.63 1.56
N TRP A 305 11.56 11.44 1.26
CA TRP A 305 11.96 10.45 0.25
C TRP A 305 11.58 9.01 0.65
N VAL A 306 11.52 8.73 1.94
CA VAL A 306 11.12 7.43 2.48
C VAL A 306 9.58 7.31 2.43
N PHE A 307 8.89 8.25 3.07
CA PHE A 307 7.46 8.13 3.32
C PHE A 307 6.54 8.73 2.26
N ASN A 308 7.05 9.62 1.40
CA ASN A 308 6.32 10.30 0.34
C ASN A 308 4.94 10.78 0.83
N HIS A 309 4.95 11.59 1.88
CA HIS A 309 3.75 11.95 2.61
C HIS A 309 3.80 13.43 3.02
N THR A 310 2.70 14.14 2.83
CA THR A 310 2.62 15.60 2.99
C THR A 310 2.97 16.10 4.38
N PHE A 311 2.81 15.27 5.41
CA PHE A 311 3.32 15.54 6.76
C PHE A 311 4.78 15.99 6.76
N TRP A 312 5.61 15.45 5.86
CA TRP A 312 7.04 15.78 5.75
C TRP A 312 7.34 16.99 4.84
N ASP A 313 6.33 17.53 4.16
CA ASP A 313 6.45 18.75 3.33
C ASP A 313 6.37 20.03 4.17
N GLU A 314 5.71 19.98 5.33
CA GLU A 314 5.47 21.14 6.19
C GLU A 314 6.75 21.54 6.94
N VAL A 315 7.08 22.84 6.88
CA VAL A 315 8.03 23.48 7.79
C VAL A 315 7.18 24.36 8.69
N ILE A 316 7.01 23.98 9.95
CA ILE A 316 6.44 24.88 10.95
C ILE A 316 7.59 25.80 11.36
N GLU A 317 7.63 27.02 10.83
CA GLU A 317 8.40 28.09 11.46
C GLU A 317 7.59 28.58 12.67
N GLU A 318 7.77 27.93 13.82
CA GLU A 318 7.39 28.52 15.11
C GLU A 318 8.53 29.43 15.56
N THR A 319 8.43 30.71 15.24
CA THR A 319 9.22 31.73 15.91
C THR A 319 8.53 32.11 17.22
N GLU A 320 8.97 31.51 18.32
CA GLU A 320 8.86 32.16 19.63
C GLU A 320 9.82 33.36 19.67
N SER A 321 9.28 34.56 19.83
CA SER A 321 10.01 35.63 20.51
C SER A 321 9.04 36.49 21.31
N ALA A 322 9.11 36.33 22.62
CA ALA A 322 8.50 37.23 23.60
C ALA A 322 9.18 38.61 23.59
N SER A 323 8.37 39.66 23.78
CA SER A 323 8.68 41.02 24.30
C SER A 323 9.79 41.83 23.60
N SER A 324 9.71 43.14 23.38
CA SER A 324 8.77 44.22 23.67
C SER A 324 9.33 45.49 22.99
N GLU A 325 8.49 46.52 22.91
CA GLU A 325 8.81 47.94 22.69
C GLU A 325 8.69 48.55 21.27
N THR A 326 7.79 49.53 21.27
CA THR A 326 7.34 50.54 20.30
C THR A 326 8.47 51.42 19.77
N SER A 327 8.43 52.04 18.58
CA SER A 327 7.55 53.14 18.16
C SER A 327 7.97 53.64 16.74
N PRO A 328 7.35 54.68 16.11
CA PRO A 328 6.70 54.51 14.81
C PRO A 328 7.18 55.52 13.77
N VAL A 329 8.00 55.14 12.79
CA VAL A 329 8.25 56.01 11.63
C VAL A 329 8.47 55.16 10.38
N THR A 330 7.89 55.63 9.27
CA THR A 330 8.05 55.15 7.88
C THR A 330 7.09 54.05 7.42
N ALA A 331 5.79 54.36 7.54
CA ALA A 331 4.75 53.91 6.62
C ALA A 331 4.94 54.44 5.17
N SER A 332 6.17 54.49 4.67
CA SER A 332 6.53 55.04 3.35
C SER A 332 7.49 54.16 2.54
N ILE A 333 7.89 52.98 3.04
CA ILE A 333 8.77 52.04 2.32
C ILE A 333 7.98 50.91 1.61
N VAL A 334 6.72 50.69 1.99
CA VAL A 334 5.88 49.60 1.44
C VAL A 334 5.35 49.88 0.02
N GLN A 335 5.47 51.10 -0.51
CA GLN A 335 4.95 51.46 -1.84
C GLN A 335 6.00 51.52 -2.97
N ARG A 336 7.28 51.17 -2.72
CA ARG A 336 8.37 51.29 -3.74
C ARG A 336 9.26 50.05 -3.92
N MET A 337 8.83 48.87 -3.48
CA MET A 337 9.47 47.58 -3.82
C MET A 337 8.57 46.67 -4.68
N GLN A 338 7.64 47.27 -5.44
CA GLN A 338 6.84 46.55 -6.45
C GLN A 338 7.33 46.76 -7.90
N ASP A 339 8.24 47.70 -8.15
CA ASP A 339 8.78 47.96 -9.49
C ASP A 339 10.31 47.91 -9.48
N THR A 340 10.87 46.70 -9.42
CA THR A 340 12.20 46.33 -9.95
C THR A 340 12.40 44.80 -9.82
N LYS A 341 11.43 44.05 -10.35
CA LYS A 341 11.62 42.63 -10.74
C LYS A 341 11.43 42.54 -12.24
N ASN A 342 12.43 42.98 -12.99
CA ASN A 342 12.71 42.55 -14.36
C ASN A 342 14.00 43.21 -14.84
N GLU A 343 15.12 42.52 -14.70
CA GLU A 343 16.06 42.29 -15.81
C GLU A 343 17.19 41.37 -15.36
N TYR A 344 16.86 40.08 -15.24
CA TYR A 344 17.74 39.03 -15.72
C TYR A 344 16.91 38.22 -16.72
N VAL A 345 16.88 38.75 -17.94
CA VAL A 345 16.62 38.09 -19.22
C VAL A 345 15.65 36.91 -19.17
N LEU A 346 14.37 37.26 -19.19
CA LEU A 346 13.28 36.42 -19.69
C LEU A 346 13.49 36.17 -21.20
N THR A 347 14.32 35.19 -21.56
CA THR A 347 13.84 34.32 -22.64
C THR A 347 12.73 33.49 -22.03
N LYS A 348 11.47 33.78 -22.37
CA LYS A 348 10.36 32.84 -22.16
C LYS A 348 10.92 31.44 -22.47
N PRO A 349 10.92 30.47 -21.55
CA PRO A 349 11.19 29.12 -21.99
C PRO A 349 10.09 28.86 -23.03
N ARG A 350 10.49 28.72 -24.30
CA ARG A 350 9.67 27.97 -25.25
C ARG A 350 9.19 26.77 -24.46
N SER A 351 7.90 26.48 -24.49
CA SER A 351 7.34 25.28 -23.89
C SER A 351 8.02 24.08 -24.55
N ILE A 352 9.20 23.71 -24.07
CA ILE A 352 9.95 22.56 -24.56
C ILE A 352 9.17 21.39 -24.02
N GLN A 353 8.30 20.87 -24.86
CA GLN A 353 7.74 19.55 -24.64
C GLN A 353 8.91 18.56 -24.73
N PRO A 354 9.02 17.62 -23.79
CA PRO A 354 9.99 16.55 -23.89
C PRO A 354 9.85 15.80 -25.22
N LEU A 355 10.98 15.38 -25.78
CA LEU A 355 10.96 14.36 -26.83
C LEU A 355 10.51 13.03 -26.21
N LEU A 356 9.90 12.17 -27.02
CA LEU A 356 9.58 10.82 -26.60
C LEU A 356 10.90 10.05 -26.38
N GLY A 357 11.12 9.57 -25.16
CA GLY A 357 12.30 8.78 -24.84
C GLY A 357 12.22 7.37 -25.41
N ASP A 358 13.20 6.54 -25.07
CA ASP A 358 13.23 5.13 -25.45
C ASP A 358 11.96 4.37 -25.03
N ILE A 359 11.38 3.63 -25.99
CA ILE A 359 10.18 2.80 -25.82
C ILE A 359 10.47 1.31 -26.10
N SER A 360 11.73 0.89 -26.20
CA SER A 360 12.10 -0.50 -26.48
C SER A 360 11.50 -1.51 -25.49
N HIS A 361 11.25 -1.08 -24.25
CA HIS A 361 10.61 -1.86 -23.18
C HIS A 361 9.08 -1.99 -23.31
N GLN A 362 8.45 -1.29 -24.26
CA GLN A 362 7.02 -1.39 -24.53
C GLN A 362 6.68 -2.81 -25.01
N GLN A 363 5.72 -3.46 -24.35
CA GLN A 363 5.17 -4.72 -24.85
C GLN A 363 4.27 -4.47 -26.05
N GLN A 364 4.41 -5.30 -27.08
CA GLN A 364 3.48 -5.30 -28.21
C GLN A 364 2.15 -5.93 -27.78
N MET A 365 1.04 -5.42 -28.33
CA MET A 365 -0.27 -5.94 -28.00
C MET A 365 -0.37 -7.42 -28.36
N PRO A 366 -0.71 -8.31 -27.42
CA PRO A 366 -0.97 -9.71 -27.75
C PRO A 366 -2.27 -9.83 -28.54
N GLY A 367 -2.23 -10.55 -29.66
CA GLY A 367 -3.41 -10.88 -30.46
C GLY A 367 -3.63 -9.99 -31.69
N ILE A 368 -4.70 -10.29 -32.43
CA ILE A 368 -5.04 -9.63 -33.69
C ILE A 368 -5.86 -8.37 -33.43
N PHE A 369 -5.46 -7.24 -34.02
CA PHE A 369 -6.27 -6.03 -34.06
C PHE A 369 -7.18 -6.02 -35.30
N ARG A 370 -8.49 -5.95 -35.09
CA ARG A 370 -9.50 -5.77 -36.14
C ARG A 370 -10.40 -4.60 -35.78
N LYS A 371 -10.10 -3.41 -36.31
CA LYS A 371 -10.88 -2.19 -36.03
C LYS A 371 -12.34 -2.38 -36.47
N ARG A 372 -13.23 -2.53 -35.50
CA ARG A 372 -14.70 -2.62 -35.69
C ARG A 372 -15.45 -1.53 -34.95
N PHE A 373 -14.87 -1.03 -33.86
CA PHE A 373 -15.46 0.00 -33.01
C PHE A 373 -14.48 1.16 -32.81
N LYS A 374 -14.96 2.23 -32.18
CA LYS A 374 -14.19 3.40 -31.77
C LYS A 374 -14.09 3.43 -30.25
N VAL A 375 -12.95 3.86 -29.75
CA VAL A 375 -12.77 4.26 -28.35
C VAL A 375 -11.93 5.55 -28.35
N ARG A 376 -12.25 6.49 -27.46
CA ARG A 376 -11.51 7.75 -27.27
C ARG A 376 -11.24 7.98 -25.79
N LEU A 377 -10.20 8.73 -25.47
CA LEU A 377 -9.88 9.10 -24.09
C LEU A 377 -10.21 10.57 -23.84
N ASP A 378 -10.97 10.82 -22.77
CA ASP A 378 -11.02 12.13 -22.11
C ASP A 378 -10.07 12.11 -20.91
N ALA A 379 -9.33 13.19 -20.68
CA ALA A 379 -8.35 13.25 -19.59
C ALA A 379 -8.52 14.51 -18.74
N PHE A 380 -8.32 14.36 -17.43
CA PHE A 380 -8.50 15.44 -16.45
C PHE A 380 -7.41 15.41 -15.38
N ILE A 381 -7.03 16.59 -14.90
CA ILE A 381 -6.05 16.80 -13.84
C ILE A 381 -6.79 17.01 -12.52
N TYR A 382 -6.28 16.42 -11.45
CA TYR A 382 -6.79 16.51 -10.09
C TYR A 382 -5.65 16.84 -9.12
N LYS A 383 -5.95 17.64 -8.10
CA LYS A 383 -5.05 17.95 -6.98
C LYS A 383 -5.66 17.44 -5.69
N VAL A 384 -4.84 16.93 -4.78
CA VAL A 384 -5.26 16.59 -3.42
C VAL A 384 -5.44 17.88 -2.62
N VAL A 385 -6.59 18.04 -1.98
CA VAL A 385 -6.91 19.14 -1.07
C VAL A 385 -7.54 18.51 0.17
N GLY A 386 -6.82 18.56 1.30
CA GLY A 386 -7.18 17.78 2.49
C GLY A 386 -7.22 16.28 2.17
N SER A 387 -8.31 15.62 2.53
CA SER A 387 -8.53 14.18 2.26
C SER A 387 -9.13 13.88 0.87
N SER A 388 -9.41 14.89 0.03
CA SER A 388 -10.17 14.73 -1.22
C SER A 388 -9.41 15.14 -2.48
N LYS A 389 -9.71 14.50 -3.62
CA LYS A 389 -9.19 14.88 -4.95
C LYS A 389 -10.13 15.87 -5.63
N LYS A 390 -9.69 17.12 -5.82
CA LYS A 390 -10.47 18.16 -6.53
C LYS A 390 -10.03 18.26 -7.99
N LYS A 391 -11.00 18.30 -8.92
CA LYS A 391 -10.74 18.47 -10.36
C LYS A 391 -10.15 19.86 -10.61
N PHE A 392 -8.98 19.89 -11.23
CA PHE A 392 -8.24 21.12 -11.54
C PHE A 392 -8.45 21.58 -12.99
N GLY A 393 -8.65 20.66 -13.94
CA GLY A 393 -8.95 21.02 -15.33
C GLY A 393 -8.87 19.85 -16.29
N GLY A 394 -9.14 20.11 -17.58
CA GLY A 394 -8.91 19.15 -18.66
C GLY A 394 -7.41 18.99 -18.99
N LEU A 395 -7.09 17.85 -19.61
CA LEU A 395 -5.79 17.56 -20.18
C LEU A 395 -5.98 17.16 -21.64
N ASN A 396 -5.21 17.77 -22.54
CA ASN A 396 -5.17 17.41 -23.95
C ASN A 396 -3.94 16.53 -24.22
N SER A 397 -4.08 15.57 -25.12
CA SER A 397 -2.97 14.72 -25.57
C SER A 397 -1.88 15.55 -26.19
N ASP A 398 -0.63 15.29 -25.79
CA ASP A 398 0.56 16.05 -26.15
C ASP A 398 0.41 17.57 -25.94
N GLY A 399 -0.40 17.95 -24.95
CA GLY A 399 -0.68 19.34 -24.64
C GLY A 399 0.40 19.96 -23.76
N ARG A 400 -0.04 20.88 -22.90
CA ARG A 400 0.83 21.57 -21.94
C ARG A 400 1.64 20.60 -21.08
N THR A 401 2.86 21.00 -20.77
CA THR A 401 3.66 20.32 -19.73
C THR A 401 3.03 20.58 -18.36
N ILE A 402 2.74 19.50 -17.63
CA ILE A 402 2.21 19.57 -16.27
C ILE A 402 3.34 19.36 -15.25
N ARG A 403 3.22 19.96 -14.07
CA ARG A 403 4.14 19.69 -12.96
C ARG A 403 3.90 18.30 -12.39
N ASN A 404 4.86 17.80 -11.62
CA ASN A 404 4.65 16.62 -10.79
C ASN A 404 3.60 16.88 -9.69
N ASN A 405 3.15 15.82 -9.00
CA ASN A 405 2.22 15.85 -7.87
C ASN A 405 0.75 16.14 -8.23
N PHE A 406 0.34 15.79 -9.44
CA PHE A 406 -1.07 15.76 -9.84
C PHE A 406 -1.54 14.32 -10.11
N TRP A 407 -2.81 14.08 -9.81
CA TRP A 407 -3.52 12.90 -10.25
C TRP A 407 -4.13 13.14 -11.62
N LEU A 408 -3.99 12.16 -12.52
CA LEU A 408 -4.50 12.20 -13.88
C LEU A 408 -5.59 11.15 -14.02
N LYS A 409 -6.80 11.57 -14.38
CA LYS A 409 -7.93 10.68 -14.64
C LYS A 409 -8.12 10.54 -16.14
N PHE A 410 -8.12 9.31 -16.64
CA PHE A 410 -8.46 8.96 -18.01
C PHE A 410 -9.81 8.25 -18.05
N ILE A 411 -10.66 8.62 -19.00
CA ILE A 411 -11.98 8.03 -19.20
C ILE A 411 -12.08 7.57 -20.65
N ALA A 412 -12.23 6.27 -20.84
CA ALA A 412 -12.46 5.66 -22.14
C ALA A 412 -13.94 5.72 -22.49
N ASN A 413 -14.24 6.25 -23.67
CA ASN A 413 -15.58 6.30 -24.23
C ASN A 413 -15.61 5.48 -25.51
N THR A 414 -16.39 4.39 -25.54
CA THR A 414 -16.48 3.49 -26.69
C THR A 414 -17.91 3.32 -27.17
N ASN A 415 -18.08 3.07 -28.48
CA ASN A 415 -19.35 2.67 -29.07
C ASN A 415 -19.52 1.13 -29.17
N ALA A 416 -18.55 0.34 -28.67
CA ALA A 416 -18.71 -1.10 -28.54
C ALA A 416 -19.78 -1.42 -27.48
N ARG A 417 -20.63 -2.41 -27.74
CA ARG A 417 -21.62 -2.90 -26.76
C ARG A 417 -21.06 -4.09 -25.98
N PRO A 418 -21.26 -4.16 -24.65
CA PRO A 418 -20.89 -5.30 -23.83
C PRO A 418 -21.49 -6.63 -24.36
N PRO A 419 -20.89 -7.79 -24.04
CA PRO A 419 -19.68 -7.93 -23.24
C PRO A 419 -18.42 -7.55 -24.03
N TYR A 420 -17.46 -6.94 -23.32
CA TYR A 420 -16.10 -6.67 -23.78
C TYR A 420 -15.19 -6.52 -22.56
N GLU A 421 -13.89 -6.69 -22.76
CA GLU A 421 -12.85 -6.36 -21.79
C GLU A 421 -12.22 -5.01 -22.13
N VAL A 422 -11.80 -4.29 -21.10
CA VAL A 422 -11.04 -3.04 -21.24
C VAL A 422 -9.62 -3.27 -20.74
N ILE A 423 -8.66 -3.10 -21.64
CA ILE A 423 -7.23 -3.24 -21.34
C ILE A 423 -6.58 -1.87 -21.50
N TRP A 424 -5.65 -1.56 -20.61
CA TRP A 424 -4.86 -0.33 -20.61
C TRP A 424 -3.38 -0.65 -20.79
N GLN A 425 -2.65 0.24 -21.45
CA GLN A 425 -1.19 0.24 -21.50
C GLN A 425 -0.71 1.64 -21.15
N VAL A 426 0.24 1.71 -20.23
CA VAL A 426 0.91 2.96 -19.83
C VAL A 426 2.39 2.77 -20.06
N VAL A 427 2.99 3.72 -20.77
CA VAL A 427 4.41 3.69 -21.11
C VAL A 427 5.11 4.90 -20.58
N ASN A 428 6.05 4.63 -19.67
CA ASN A 428 6.87 5.66 -19.08
C ASN A 428 8.21 5.74 -19.79
N THR A 429 8.58 6.93 -20.27
CA THR A 429 9.84 7.13 -20.97
C THR A 429 10.72 8.15 -20.26
N GLY A 430 11.96 8.29 -20.73
CA GLY A 430 12.93 9.27 -20.21
C GLY A 430 13.77 8.75 -19.04
N LYS A 431 14.91 9.41 -18.81
CA LYS A 431 15.86 9.04 -17.74
C LYS A 431 15.28 9.11 -16.34
N HIS A 432 14.28 9.96 -16.09
CA HIS A 432 13.64 9.99 -14.79
C HIS A 432 12.99 8.62 -14.49
N ALA A 433 12.10 8.15 -15.36
CA ALA A 433 11.46 6.85 -15.21
C ALA A 433 12.47 5.68 -15.21
N GLU A 434 13.54 5.80 -16.00
CA GLU A 434 14.66 4.84 -16.02
C GLU A 434 15.37 4.74 -14.66
N SER A 435 15.77 5.89 -14.12
CA SER A 435 16.58 5.97 -12.90
C SER A 435 15.85 5.39 -11.69
N VAL A 436 14.52 5.37 -11.72
CA VAL A 436 13.67 4.80 -10.67
C VAL A 436 13.15 3.39 -11.01
N GLY A 437 13.58 2.81 -12.13
CA GLY A 437 13.19 1.47 -12.56
C GLY A 437 11.70 1.30 -12.87
N ASP A 438 11.01 2.38 -13.26
CA ASP A 438 9.56 2.39 -13.52
C ASP A 438 9.23 2.74 -14.98
N LYS A 439 10.07 2.27 -15.90
CA LYS A 439 9.78 2.16 -17.35
C LYS A 439 8.66 1.14 -17.56
N ARG A 440 7.42 1.53 -17.25
CA ARG A 440 6.22 0.73 -17.51
C ARG A 440 6.04 0.53 -19.01
N GLY A 441 5.57 -0.64 -19.41
CA GLY A 441 5.37 -1.00 -20.82
C GLY A 441 4.33 -2.07 -21.06
N GLY A 442 3.74 -2.64 -20.01
CA GLY A 442 2.84 -3.80 -20.09
C GLY A 442 1.36 -3.44 -20.10
N PHE A 443 0.54 -4.46 -20.37
CA PHE A 443 -0.92 -4.38 -20.39
C PHE A 443 -1.53 -4.75 -19.05
N PHE A 444 -2.62 -4.10 -18.67
CA PHE A 444 -3.33 -4.35 -17.41
C PHE A 444 -4.81 -3.96 -17.52
N GLN A 445 -5.65 -4.51 -16.64
CA GLN A 445 -7.03 -4.04 -16.45
C GLN A 445 -7.06 -2.96 -15.37
N SER A 446 -7.95 -1.97 -15.52
CA SER A 446 -8.14 -0.98 -14.46
C SER A 446 -8.63 -1.64 -13.18
N ILE A 447 -8.13 -1.16 -12.05
CA ILE A 447 -8.54 -1.61 -10.71
C ILE A 447 -9.70 -0.79 -10.15
N THR A 448 -10.18 0.24 -10.88
CA THR A 448 -11.37 0.99 -10.47
C THR A 448 -12.64 0.18 -10.76
N SER A 449 -13.70 0.44 -9.99
CA SER A 449 -15.01 -0.22 -10.17
C SER A 449 -15.59 -0.08 -11.59
N ASN A 450 -15.26 1.01 -12.28
CA ASN A 450 -15.56 1.16 -13.71
C ASN A 450 -14.28 0.89 -14.53
N PRO A 451 -14.21 -0.20 -15.33
CA PRO A 451 -13.00 -0.56 -16.08
C PRO A 451 -12.63 0.44 -17.18
N LEU A 452 -13.57 1.31 -17.60
CA LEU A 452 -13.34 2.39 -18.55
C LEU A 452 -12.67 3.63 -17.92
N ILE A 453 -12.45 3.64 -16.60
CA ILE A 453 -11.75 4.73 -15.91
C ILE A 453 -10.38 4.21 -15.49
N HIS A 454 -9.35 5.04 -15.64
CA HIS A 454 -8.02 4.74 -15.11
C HIS A 454 -7.36 5.98 -14.52
N TRP A 455 -6.53 5.79 -13.49
CA TRP A 455 -5.83 6.87 -12.81
C TRP A 455 -4.32 6.68 -12.89
N GLU A 456 -3.61 7.78 -13.14
CA GLU A 456 -2.16 7.87 -13.10
C GLU A 456 -1.72 9.08 -12.26
N HIS A 457 -0.42 9.18 -11.99
CA HIS A 457 0.16 10.30 -11.26
C HIS A 457 1.27 10.95 -12.08
N SER A 458 1.34 12.28 -12.08
CA SER A 458 2.44 12.99 -12.72
C SER A 458 3.68 12.92 -11.84
N GLN A 459 4.52 11.90 -12.03
CA GLN A 459 5.72 11.69 -11.18
C GLN A 459 7.01 12.01 -11.93
N TYR A 460 7.14 11.48 -13.14
CA TYR A 460 8.42 11.41 -13.84
C TYR A 460 8.53 12.52 -14.88
N THR A 461 9.71 13.12 -14.97
CA THR A 461 10.03 14.11 -16.00
C THR A 461 10.15 13.38 -17.32
N GLY A 462 9.36 13.77 -18.33
CA GLY A 462 9.40 13.15 -19.65
C GLY A 462 8.08 13.23 -20.42
N LYS A 463 8.10 12.64 -21.63
CA LYS A 463 6.92 12.42 -22.48
C LYS A 463 6.44 10.98 -22.29
N HIS A 464 5.33 10.81 -21.60
CA HIS A 464 4.73 9.50 -21.30
C HIS A 464 3.49 9.31 -22.17
N TRP A 465 2.97 8.09 -22.26
CA TRP A 465 1.69 7.90 -22.92
C TRP A 465 0.87 6.77 -22.33
N ILE A 466 -0.44 6.85 -22.56
CA ILE A 466 -1.42 5.86 -22.19
C ILE A 466 -2.31 5.52 -23.40
N GLU A 467 -2.68 4.25 -23.55
CA GLU A 467 -3.62 3.77 -24.56
C GLU A 467 -4.63 2.81 -23.95
N CYS A 468 -5.88 2.86 -24.43
CA CYS A 468 -6.96 1.97 -24.05
C CYS A 468 -7.37 1.08 -25.24
N PHE A 469 -7.68 -0.16 -24.93
CA PHE A 469 -8.02 -1.22 -25.86
C PHE A 469 -9.34 -1.86 -25.44
N ILE A 470 -10.25 -2.04 -26.40
CA ILE A 470 -11.49 -2.78 -26.21
C ILE A 470 -11.32 -4.15 -26.87
N VAL A 471 -11.48 -5.22 -26.09
CA VAL A 471 -11.31 -6.60 -26.53
C VAL A 471 -12.64 -7.34 -26.46
N LYS A 472 -13.00 -8.04 -27.53
CA LYS A 472 -14.23 -8.85 -27.61
C LYS A 472 -13.89 -10.19 -28.20
N ASP A 473 -14.28 -11.26 -27.51
CA ASP A 473 -14.03 -12.66 -27.91
C ASP A 473 -12.54 -12.91 -28.21
N GLY A 474 -11.65 -12.36 -27.37
CA GLY A 474 -10.20 -12.46 -27.54
C GLY A 474 -9.58 -11.61 -28.65
N VAL A 475 -10.37 -10.80 -29.38
CA VAL A 475 -9.90 -9.93 -30.48
C VAL A 475 -9.94 -8.47 -30.05
N CYS A 476 -8.86 -7.72 -30.31
CA CYS A 476 -8.89 -6.27 -30.12
C CYS A 476 -9.72 -5.60 -31.20
N VAL A 477 -10.84 -4.99 -30.79
CA VAL A 477 -11.83 -4.41 -31.71
C VAL A 477 -11.82 -2.88 -31.77
N ALA A 478 -11.17 -2.22 -30.80
CA ALA A 478 -10.93 -0.77 -30.81
C ALA A 478 -9.67 -0.40 -30.02
N ARG A 479 -8.98 0.65 -30.48
CA ARG A 479 -7.81 1.28 -29.85
C ARG A 479 -8.05 2.77 -29.73
N SER A 480 -7.70 3.37 -28.60
CA SER A 480 -7.86 4.82 -28.42
C SER A 480 -6.84 5.64 -29.19
N GLY A 481 -5.75 5.00 -29.61
CA GLY A 481 -4.50 5.70 -29.91
C GLY A 481 -3.81 6.14 -28.63
N ARG A 482 -2.52 6.46 -28.76
CA ARG A 482 -1.69 6.94 -27.66
C ARG A 482 -2.11 8.35 -27.25
N PHE A 483 -2.41 8.51 -25.97
CA PHE A 483 -2.60 9.81 -25.34
C PHE A 483 -1.30 10.20 -24.65
N TYR A 484 -0.62 11.24 -25.14
CA TYR A 484 0.68 11.67 -24.63
C TYR A 484 0.52 12.67 -23.49
N VAL A 485 1.39 12.56 -22.48
CA VAL A 485 1.43 13.45 -21.31
C VAL A 485 2.86 13.93 -21.11
N ASN A 486 3.02 15.25 -21.08
CA ASN A 486 4.29 15.93 -20.85
C ASN A 486 4.39 16.32 -19.38
N ILE A 487 5.35 15.79 -18.63
CA ILE A 487 5.48 16.03 -17.19
C ILE A 487 6.84 16.64 -16.89
N TYR A 488 6.88 17.71 -16.11
CA TYR A 488 8.12 18.29 -15.57
C TYR A 488 8.15 18.15 -14.04
N ASN A 489 9.11 17.38 -13.54
CA ASN A 489 9.42 17.34 -12.12
C ASN A 489 10.67 18.20 -11.85
N PRO A 490 10.57 19.32 -11.10
CA PRO A 490 11.72 20.18 -10.82
C PRO A 490 12.83 19.49 -10.02
N SER A 491 12.54 18.41 -9.30
CA SER A 491 13.56 17.59 -8.63
C SER A 491 14.35 16.70 -9.61
N PHE A 492 13.94 16.64 -10.88
CA PHE A 492 14.64 15.96 -11.96
C PHE A 492 14.48 16.78 -13.24
N PRO A 493 15.20 17.91 -13.38
CA PRO A 493 14.94 18.88 -14.44
C PRO A 493 15.40 18.43 -15.83
N HIS A 494 16.18 17.35 -15.92
CA HIS A 494 16.73 16.86 -17.17
C HIS A 494 15.72 15.96 -17.91
N TRP A 495 15.44 16.35 -19.16
CA TRP A 495 14.53 15.61 -20.06
C TRP A 495 15.19 14.40 -20.74
N LEU A 496 16.52 14.45 -20.89
CA LEU A 496 17.33 13.50 -21.65
C LEU A 496 18.14 12.57 -20.79
#